data_AF-A0A2N1VAA4-F1
#
_entry.id   AF-A0A2N1VAA4-F1
#
_cell.length_a   1.000
_cell.length_b   1.000
_cell.length_c   1.000
_cell.angle_alpha   90.00
_cell.angle_beta   90.00
_cell.angle_gamma   90.00
#
_symmetry.space_group_name_H-M   'P 1'
#
loop_
_entity.id
_entity.type
_entity.pdbx_description
1 polymer ?
#
loop_
_entity_poly.entity_id
_entity_poly.type
_entity_poly.pdbx_seq_one_letter_code
_entity_poly.pdbx_strand_id
1 'polypeptide(L)'
;TKLISVLLHEFQDRNLHLGIVVDEYGGTAGLISLEDILEEIVGEIRDEYDKEENEISKVNDNSYLILGKVSIDELNELLDNDFSSENDDYDTVGGFIFNHSGIIPQQGFHFVFNNYKFTVKEVSNKRIKKVLVEKEIQLNQ
;
A
#
# COMPACT_ATOMS: atom_id res chain seq x y z
N THR A 1 25.28 -1.69 10.45
CA THR A 1 24.24 -0.85 9.81
C THR A 1 24.86 0.46 9.35
N LYS A 2 24.76 0.83 8.07
CA LYS A 2 25.17 2.17 7.59
C LYS A 2 24.02 3.16 7.80
N LEU A 3 24.34 4.44 8.03
CA LEU A 3 23.33 5.51 8.05
C LEU A 3 22.83 5.79 6.62
N ILE A 4 21.54 6.07 6.49
CA ILE A 4 20.90 6.33 5.18
C ILE A 4 21.52 7.52 4.45
N SER A 5 21.96 8.55 5.19
CA SER A 5 22.65 9.73 4.66
C SER A 5 24.01 9.40 4.02
N VAL A 6 24.73 8.44 4.60
CA VAL A 6 26.03 7.96 4.06
C VAL A 6 25.80 7.14 2.79
N LEU A 7 24.72 6.35 2.76
CA LEU A 7 24.33 5.57 1.58
C LEU A 7 23.90 6.46 0.41
N LEU A 8 23.14 7.52 0.69
CA LEU A 8 22.76 8.53 -0.32
C LEU A 8 23.99 9.17 -0.96
N HIS A 9 24.96 9.62 -0.15
CA HIS A 9 26.20 10.20 -0.66
C HIS A 9 26.98 9.21 -1.53
N GLU A 10 27.06 7.94 -1.12
CA GLU A 10 27.77 6.92 -1.91
C GLU A 10 27.09 6.64 -3.27
N PHE A 11 25.76 6.66 -3.32
CA PHE A 11 25.01 6.53 -4.57
C PHE A 11 25.20 7.76 -5.48
N GLN A 12 25.20 8.97 -4.91
CA GLN A 12 25.42 10.22 -5.64
C GLN A 12 26.85 10.33 -6.18
N ASP A 13 27.86 10.10 -5.35
CA ASP A 13 29.27 10.21 -5.72
C ASP A 13 29.65 9.22 -6.84
N ARG A 14 29.00 8.06 -6.86
CA ARG A 14 29.29 6.99 -7.83
C ARG A 14 28.31 6.95 -9.00
N ASN A 15 27.34 7.87 -9.08
CA ASN A 15 26.23 7.84 -10.06
C ASN A 15 25.55 6.46 -10.13
N LEU A 16 25.28 5.85 -8.96
CA LEU A 16 24.60 4.58 -8.85
C LEU A 16 23.10 4.81 -8.63
N HIS A 17 22.28 4.08 -9.38
CA HIS A 17 20.82 4.06 -9.21
C HIS A 17 20.33 2.82 -8.48
N LEU A 18 21.13 1.74 -8.44
CA LEU A 18 20.76 0.46 -7.86
C LEU A 18 21.97 -0.17 -7.14
N GLY A 19 21.73 -0.79 -5.98
CA GLY A 19 22.70 -1.53 -5.21
C GLY A 19 22.15 -2.87 -4.70
N ILE A 20 23.05 -3.79 -4.40
CA ILE A 20 22.73 -5.09 -3.78
C ILE A 20 23.11 -5.00 -2.31
N VAL A 21 22.17 -5.33 -1.43
CA VAL A 21 22.38 -5.44 0.01
C VAL A 21 22.87 -6.85 0.32
N VAL A 22 23.95 -6.95 1.10
CA VAL A 22 24.59 -8.21 1.47
C VAL A 22 24.47 -8.41 2.98
N ASP A 23 24.16 -9.62 3.42
CA ASP A 23 24.11 -10.02 4.83
C ASP A 23 25.52 -10.30 5.41
N GLU A 24 25.59 -10.63 6.70
CA GLU A 24 26.85 -10.89 7.42
C GLU A 24 27.58 -12.16 6.97
N TYR A 25 26.90 -13.03 6.23
CA TYR A 25 27.42 -14.30 5.73
C TYR A 25 27.80 -14.23 4.24
N GLY A 26 27.65 -13.06 3.61
CA GLY A 26 27.94 -12.85 2.19
C GLY A 26 26.79 -13.24 1.26
N GLY A 27 25.62 -13.57 1.80
CA GLY A 27 24.38 -13.77 1.07
C GLY A 27 23.72 -12.45 0.68
N THR A 28 22.91 -12.45 -0.39
CA THR A 28 22.17 -11.24 -0.79
C THR A 28 20.93 -11.07 0.08
N ALA A 29 20.89 -10.01 0.86
CA ALA A 29 19.72 -9.62 1.66
C ALA A 29 18.63 -8.95 0.80
N GLY A 30 19.00 -8.31 -0.31
CA GLY A 30 18.03 -7.68 -1.21
C GLY A 30 18.62 -6.68 -2.21
N LEU A 31 17.74 -5.97 -2.90
CA LEU A 31 18.06 -4.85 -3.80
C LEU A 31 17.62 -3.54 -3.16
N ILE A 32 18.34 -2.46 -3.44
CA ILE A 32 17.99 -1.11 -3.00
C ILE A 32 18.25 -0.12 -4.13
N SER A 33 17.33 0.84 -4.31
CA SER A 33 17.45 1.89 -5.32
C SER A 33 17.72 3.26 -4.70
N LEU A 34 18.17 4.21 -5.53
CA LEU A 34 18.34 5.60 -5.10
C LEU A 34 17.01 6.21 -4.65
N GLU A 35 15.92 5.84 -5.31
CA GLU A 35 14.57 6.27 -5.01
C GLU A 35 14.13 5.83 -3.62
N ASP A 36 14.43 4.58 -3.23
CA ASP A 36 14.12 4.06 -1.88
C ASP A 36 14.88 4.86 -0.78
N ILE A 37 16.15 5.21 -1.06
CA ILE A 37 16.98 6.02 -0.14
C ILE A 37 16.42 7.43 0.01
N LEU A 38 15.97 8.03 -1.09
CA LEU A 38 15.37 9.37 -1.09
C LEU A 38 14.02 9.38 -0.36
N GLU A 39 13.18 8.36 -0.56
CA GLU A 39 11.90 8.21 0.13
C GLU A 39 12.08 8.15 1.65
N GLU A 40 13.05 7.40 2.17
CA GLU A 40 13.32 7.30 3.61
C GLU A 40 13.80 8.62 4.23
N ILE A 41 14.48 9.48 3.47
CA ILE A 41 14.99 10.77 3.96
C ILE A 41 13.92 11.86 3.86
N VAL A 42 13.16 11.87 2.77
CA VAL A 42 12.22 12.95 2.44
C VAL A 42 10.83 12.66 3.00
N GLY A 43 10.43 11.40 3.10
CA GLY A 43 9.05 10.99 3.36
C GLY A 43 8.11 11.39 2.21
N GLU A 44 6.79 11.27 2.42
CA GLU A 44 5.82 11.90 1.52
C GLU A 44 5.92 13.42 1.73
N ILE A 45 6.39 14.15 0.71
CA ILE A 45 6.34 15.62 0.69
C ILE A 45 4.85 16.00 0.69
N ARG A 46 4.30 16.21 1.88
CA ARG A 46 2.94 16.74 2.06
C ARG A 46 2.99 18.23 1.77
N ASP A 47 2.30 18.65 0.73
CA ASP A 47 2.05 20.06 0.47
C ASP A 47 1.12 20.61 1.58
N GLU A 48 1.47 21.73 2.20
CA GLU A 48 0.67 22.35 3.28
C GLU A 48 -0.72 22.83 2.78
N TYR A 49 -0.95 22.78 1.46
CA TYR A 49 -2.20 23.11 0.79
C TYR A 49 -3.02 21.89 0.34
N ASP A 50 -2.53 20.66 0.56
CA ASP A 50 -3.35 19.47 0.34
C ASP A 50 -4.43 19.43 1.42
N LYS A 51 -5.67 19.79 1.04
CA LYS A 51 -6.86 19.50 1.85
C LYS A 51 -6.74 18.06 2.31
N GLU A 52 -6.79 17.82 3.62
CA GLU A 52 -6.77 16.47 4.19
C GLU A 52 -7.76 15.60 3.40
N GLU A 53 -7.23 14.72 2.57
CA GLU A 53 -8.05 13.77 1.83
C GLU A 53 -8.60 12.81 2.88
N ASN A 54 -9.93 12.83 3.06
CA ASN A 54 -10.58 11.96 4.03
C ASN A 54 -10.16 10.50 3.78
N GLU A 55 -9.64 9.86 4.81
CA GLU A 55 -9.13 8.49 4.71
C GLU A 55 -10.22 7.50 4.27
N ILE A 56 -11.46 7.79 4.66
CA ILE A 56 -12.66 7.06 4.28
C ILE A 56 -13.69 8.08 3.80
N SER A 57 -14.13 7.93 2.55
CA SER A 57 -15.17 8.77 1.93
C SER A 57 -16.33 7.90 1.47
N LYS A 58 -17.52 8.07 2.05
CA LYS A 58 -18.73 7.41 1.58
C LYS A 58 -19.11 7.95 0.19
N VAL A 59 -19.17 7.07 -0.81
CA VAL A 59 -19.56 7.42 -2.19
C VAL A 59 -21.08 7.31 -2.36
N ASN A 60 -21.66 6.23 -1.83
CA ASN A 60 -23.11 6.02 -1.70
C ASN A 60 -23.42 5.03 -0.56
N ASP A 61 -24.66 4.59 -0.42
CA ASP A 61 -25.07 3.70 0.68
C ASP A 61 -24.36 2.35 0.73
N ASN A 62 -23.80 1.89 -0.39
CA ASN A 62 -23.16 0.59 -0.50
C ASN A 62 -21.71 0.70 -0.99
N SER A 63 -21.11 1.89 -1.01
CA SER A 63 -19.74 2.04 -1.48
C SER A 63 -18.96 3.16 -0.79
N TYR A 64 -17.68 2.87 -0.57
CA TYR A 64 -16.73 3.73 0.10
C TYR A 64 -15.46 3.83 -0.74
N LEU A 65 -14.91 5.04 -0.84
CA LEU A 65 -13.57 5.28 -1.34
C LEU A 65 -12.64 5.39 -0.14
N ILE A 66 -11.69 4.48 -0.03
CA ILE A 66 -10.83 4.28 1.13
C ILE A 66 -9.37 4.43 0.70
N LEU A 67 -8.57 5.14 1.49
CA LEU A 67 -7.13 5.22 1.26
C LEU A 67 -6.49 3.89 1.63
N GLY A 68 -5.51 3.43 0.84
CA GLY A 68 -4.87 2.14 1.07
C GLY A 68 -4.11 2.04 2.40
N LYS A 69 -3.82 3.18 3.06
CA LYS A 69 -3.19 3.25 4.39
C LYS A 69 -4.15 3.01 5.56
N VAL A 70 -5.47 3.00 5.33
CA VAL A 70 -6.46 2.72 6.39
C VAL A 70 -6.19 1.32 6.95
N SER A 71 -6.30 1.18 8.27
CA SER A 71 -6.06 -0.10 8.93
C SER A 71 -7.17 -1.10 8.58
N ILE A 72 -6.84 -2.40 8.61
CA ILE A 72 -7.87 -3.43 8.42
C ILE A 72 -8.88 -3.43 9.56
N ASP A 73 -8.46 -3.12 10.78
CA ASP A 73 -9.36 -3.01 11.93
C ASP A 73 -10.42 -1.90 11.72
N GLU A 74 -10.01 -0.72 11.23
CA GLU A 74 -10.96 0.36 10.91
C GLU A 74 -11.92 -0.03 9.76
N LEU A 75 -11.43 -0.76 8.76
CA LEU A 75 -12.28 -1.29 7.69
C LEU A 75 -13.31 -2.29 8.23
N ASN A 76 -12.87 -3.20 9.11
CA ASN A 76 -13.71 -4.21 9.76
C ASN A 76 -14.82 -3.55 10.58
N GLU A 77 -14.46 -2.56 11.41
CA GLU A 77 -15.43 -1.78 12.19
C GLU A 77 -16.42 -1.01 11.31
N LEU A 78 -15.94 -0.38 10.23
CA LEU A 78 -16.79 0.38 9.31
C LEU A 78 -17.84 -0.50 8.61
N LEU A 79 -17.43 -1.69 8.16
CA LEU A 79 -18.24 -2.55 7.32
C LEU A 79 -18.97 -3.66 8.08
N ASP A 80 -18.77 -3.73 9.41
CA ASP A 80 -19.26 -4.77 10.31
C ASP A 80 -18.98 -6.16 9.73
N ASN A 81 -17.71 -6.38 9.36
CA ASN A 81 -17.25 -7.58 8.68
C ASN A 81 -15.82 -7.92 9.09
N ASP A 82 -15.42 -9.17 8.91
CA ASP A 82 -14.07 -9.62 9.21
C ASP A 82 -13.32 -9.88 7.89
N PHE A 83 -12.35 -9.02 7.59
CA PHE A 83 -11.42 -9.19 6.48
C PHE A 83 -10.08 -9.79 6.91
N SER A 84 -9.94 -10.15 8.18
CA SER A 84 -8.73 -10.75 8.73
C SER A 84 -8.76 -12.29 8.62
N SER A 85 -7.59 -12.91 8.54
CA SER A 85 -7.34 -14.36 8.63
C SER A 85 -6.31 -14.64 9.73
N GLU A 86 -6.34 -15.87 10.27
CA GLU A 86 -5.49 -16.26 11.41
C GLU A 86 -3.97 -16.17 11.15
N ASN A 87 -3.52 -15.97 9.90
CA ASN A 87 -2.11 -15.87 9.53
C ASN A 87 -1.79 -14.63 8.67
N ASP A 88 -2.49 -13.51 8.91
CA ASP A 88 -2.28 -12.31 8.09
C ASP A 88 -0.93 -11.64 8.35
N ASP A 89 -0.22 -11.37 7.26
CA ASP A 89 0.99 -10.53 7.22
C ASP A 89 0.65 -9.09 6.76
N TYR A 90 -0.52 -8.55 7.12
CA TYR A 90 -0.95 -7.20 6.72
C TYR A 90 -1.68 -6.42 7.80
N ASP A 91 -1.44 -5.11 7.85
CA ASP A 91 -2.10 -4.19 8.80
C ASP A 91 -3.08 -3.22 8.13
N THR A 92 -3.01 -3.06 6.81
CA THR A 92 -3.72 -2.02 6.05
C THR A 92 -4.53 -2.57 4.89
N VAL A 93 -5.52 -1.82 4.42
CA VAL A 93 -6.34 -2.18 3.23
C VAL A 93 -5.45 -2.45 2.01
N GLY A 94 -4.40 -1.65 1.81
CA GLY A 94 -3.44 -1.88 0.74
C GLY A 94 -2.66 -3.18 0.90
N GLY A 95 -2.24 -3.49 2.14
CA GLY A 95 -1.58 -4.74 2.49
C GLY A 95 -2.47 -5.97 2.25
N PHE A 96 -3.74 -5.90 2.65
CA PHE A 96 -4.73 -6.94 2.39
C PHE A 96 -4.90 -7.22 0.90
N ILE A 97 -5.06 -6.18 0.08
CA ILE A 97 -5.21 -6.32 -1.37
C ILE A 97 -3.93 -6.88 -2.01
N PHE A 98 -2.76 -6.45 -1.54
CA PHE A 98 -1.49 -6.98 -2.00
C PHE A 98 -1.36 -8.48 -1.66
N ASN A 99 -1.68 -8.86 -0.42
CA ASN A 99 -1.67 -10.26 0.02
C ASN A 99 -2.63 -11.12 -0.83
N HIS A 100 -3.85 -10.63 -1.07
CA HIS A 100 -4.83 -11.34 -1.89
C HIS A 100 -4.42 -11.49 -3.36
N SER A 101 -3.76 -10.48 -3.93
CA SER A 101 -3.36 -10.48 -5.34
C SER A 101 -2.01 -11.14 -5.61
N GLY A 102 -1.13 -11.27 -4.60
CA GLY A 102 0.22 -11.84 -4.71
C GLY A 102 1.21 -10.99 -5.53
N ILE A 103 0.79 -9.83 -6.04
CA ILE A 103 1.59 -8.89 -6.84
C ILE A 103 1.17 -7.46 -6.48
N ILE A 104 1.92 -6.43 -6.92
CA ILE A 104 1.42 -5.04 -6.86
C ILE A 104 0.31 -4.90 -7.90
N PRO A 105 -0.96 -4.72 -7.51
CA PRO A 105 -2.05 -4.67 -8.47
C PRO A 105 -2.07 -3.33 -9.20
N GLN A 106 -2.42 -3.37 -10.48
CA GLN A 106 -2.60 -2.16 -11.28
C GLN A 106 -3.96 -1.52 -11.01
N GLN A 107 -4.09 -0.24 -11.37
CA GLN A 107 -5.38 0.44 -11.37
C GLN A 107 -6.43 -0.36 -12.16
N GLY A 108 -7.61 -0.54 -11.58
CA GLY A 108 -8.71 -1.32 -12.16
C GLY A 108 -8.73 -2.79 -11.75
N PHE A 109 -7.66 -3.32 -11.15
CA PHE A 109 -7.68 -4.63 -10.50
C PHE A 109 -8.79 -4.68 -9.46
N HIS A 110 -9.52 -5.79 -9.43
CA HIS A 110 -10.55 -6.01 -8.43
C HIS A 110 -10.74 -7.48 -8.10
N PHE A 111 -11.24 -7.73 -6.90
CA PHE A 111 -11.65 -9.05 -6.43
C PHE A 111 -12.82 -8.89 -5.47
N VAL A 112 -13.47 -10.00 -5.17
CA VAL A 112 -14.56 -10.08 -4.20
C VAL A 112 -14.08 -10.90 -3.00
N PHE A 113 -14.36 -10.40 -1.81
CA PHE A 113 -14.11 -11.10 -0.56
C PHE A 113 -15.19 -10.74 0.46
N ASN A 114 -15.75 -11.73 1.14
CA ASN A 114 -16.80 -11.58 2.16
C ASN A 114 -17.94 -10.61 1.75
N ASN A 115 -18.46 -10.76 0.54
CA ASN A 115 -19.54 -9.94 -0.06
C ASN A 115 -19.18 -8.47 -0.30
N TYR A 116 -17.90 -8.14 -0.37
CA TYR A 116 -17.42 -6.83 -0.79
C TYR A 116 -16.48 -6.95 -1.98
N LYS A 117 -16.70 -6.10 -2.97
CA LYS A 117 -15.81 -5.92 -4.12
C LYS A 117 -14.80 -4.82 -3.82
N PHE A 118 -13.53 -5.17 -3.87
CA PHE A 118 -12.41 -4.23 -3.72
C PHE A 118 -11.90 -3.89 -5.11
N THR A 119 -11.91 -2.60 -5.49
CA THR A 119 -11.39 -2.13 -6.79
C THR A 119 -10.29 -1.10 -6.56
N VAL A 120 -9.08 -1.38 -7.05
CA VAL A 120 -7.95 -0.44 -6.99
C VAL A 120 -8.25 0.75 -7.91
N LYS A 121 -8.35 1.96 -7.33
CA LYS A 121 -8.65 3.20 -8.07
C LYS A 121 -7.43 4.03 -8.36
N GLU A 122 -6.41 3.97 -7.52
CA GLU A 122 -5.19 4.75 -7.67
C GLU A 122 -4.00 3.99 -7.06
N VAL A 123 -2.90 3.95 -7.78
CA VAL A 123 -1.62 3.39 -7.35
C VAL A 123 -0.57 4.47 -7.56
N SER A 124 0.22 4.77 -6.54
CA SER A 124 1.32 5.74 -6.60
C SER A 124 2.55 5.14 -5.93
N ASN A 125 3.74 5.32 -6.51
CA ASN A 125 5.00 4.80 -5.97
C ASN A 125 4.92 3.32 -5.54
N LYS A 126 4.32 2.45 -6.38
CA LYS A 126 4.09 1.01 -6.10
C LYS A 126 3.19 0.71 -4.89
N ARG A 127 2.54 1.72 -4.29
CA ARG A 127 1.59 1.58 -3.18
C ARG A 127 0.16 1.83 -3.67
N ILE A 128 -0.79 1.06 -3.16
CA ILE A 128 -2.21 1.28 -3.41
C ILE A 128 -2.62 2.54 -2.65
N LYS A 129 -2.97 3.61 -3.38
CA LYS A 129 -3.34 4.90 -2.78
C LYS A 129 -4.82 4.95 -2.46
N LYS A 130 -5.67 4.44 -3.37
CA LYS A 130 -7.13 4.45 -3.22
C LYS A 130 -7.78 3.16 -3.67
N VAL A 131 -8.80 2.76 -2.92
CA VAL A 131 -9.60 1.57 -3.14
C VAL A 131 -11.07 1.96 -3.08
N LEU A 132 -11.85 1.55 -4.08
CA LEU A 132 -13.30 1.57 -3.98
C LEU A 132 -13.75 0.22 -3.43
N VAL A 133 -14.44 0.25 -2.29
CA VAL A 133 -15.03 -0.93 -1.66
C VAL A 133 -16.54 -0.86 -1.84
N GLU A 134 -17.13 -1.86 -2.47
CA GLU A 134 -18.55 -1.91 -2.82
C GLU A 134 -19.20 -3.16 -2.23
N LYS A 135 -20.33 -3.03 -1.54
CA LYS A 135 -21.10 -4.19 -1.09
C LYS A 135 -21.67 -4.90 -2.31
N GLU A 136 -21.31 -6.15 -2.51
CA GLU A 136 -21.82 -6.95 -3.60
C GLU A 136 -23.23 -7.45 -3.25
N ILE A 137 -24.23 -6.84 -3.88
CA ILE A 137 -25.62 -7.29 -3.77
C ILE A 137 -25.79 -8.42 -4.77
N GLN A 138 -25.85 -9.67 -4.29
CA GLN A 138 -26.32 -10.78 -5.11
C GLN A 138 -27.79 -10.51 -5.47
N LEU A 139 -28.03 -10.14 -6.73
CA LEU A 139 -29.36 -10.21 -7.32
C LEU A 139 -29.74 -11.69 -7.43
N ASN A 140 -30.59 -12.17 -6.52
CA ASN A 140 -31.26 -13.45 -6.69
C ASN A 140 -32.05 -13.41 -8.01
N GLN A 141 -31.65 -14.24 -8.97
CA GLN A 141 -32.46 -14.56 -10.15
C GLN A 141 -33.49 -15.63 -9.81
#